data_AF-A0A941GBK4-F1
#
_entry.id   AF-A0A941GBK4-F1
#
_cell.length_a   1.000
_cell.length_b   1.000
_cell.length_c   1.000
_cell.angle_alpha   90.00
_cell.angle_beta   90.00
_cell.angle_gamma   90.00
#
_symmetry.space_group_name_H-M   'P 1'
#
loop_
_entity.id
_entity.type
_entity.pdbx_description
1 polymer ?
#
loop_
_entity_poly.entity_id
_entity_poly.type
_entity_poly.pdbx_seq_one_letter_code
_entity_poly.pdbx_strand_id
1 'polypeptide(L)'
;MTRIAIVGGGQAGMPLALGLLDKGYDVTVATNRKPDEVRAGQVMSSQCIFDPALQIERDLGIDEWGDACPPVQGIGFAVPHPEQAGAKVIDWAAPLDRPAQAVDQRLKMPVWLERFAARGGNLLIQDVGVAELEALAQSHDLVILAAGQAREHHDVAGAAERQ
;
A
#
# COMPACT_ATOMS: atom_id res chain seq x y z
N MET A 1 15.18 2.44 22.30
CA MET A 1 14.93 2.17 20.87
C MET A 1 13.71 2.98 20.50
N THR A 2 13.76 3.77 19.42
CA THR A 2 12.63 4.61 19.02
C THR A 2 11.50 3.72 18.49
N ARG A 3 10.29 3.88 19.04
CA ARG A 3 9.09 3.12 18.71
C ARG A 3 8.25 3.89 17.71
N ILE A 4 7.93 3.26 16.58
CA ILE A 4 7.17 3.88 15.49
C ILE A 4 5.96 3.01 15.19
N ALA A 5 4.76 3.60 15.25
CA ALA A 5 3.53 2.94 14.80
C ALA A 5 3.15 3.41 13.40
N ILE A 6 2.74 2.48 12.55
CA ILE A 6 2.20 2.73 11.22
C ILE A 6 0.79 2.14 11.16
N VAL A 7 -0.21 2.98 10.94
CA VAL A 7 -1.60 2.56 10.78
C VAL A 7 -1.86 2.36 9.29
N GLY A 8 -1.95 1.11 8.85
CA GLY A 8 -2.23 0.72 7.47
C GLY A 8 -1.18 -0.24 6.89
N GLY A 9 -1.55 -1.51 6.70
CA GLY A 9 -0.73 -2.56 6.08
C GLY A 9 -0.78 -2.60 4.54
N GLY A 10 -0.86 -1.44 3.89
CA GLY A 10 -0.99 -1.30 2.43
C GLY A 10 0.30 -0.90 1.71
N GLN A 11 0.18 -0.55 0.42
CA GLN A 11 1.30 -0.19 -0.45
C GLN A 11 2.15 0.99 0.06
N ALA A 12 1.56 1.94 0.80
CA ALA A 12 2.31 3.04 1.40
C ALA A 12 2.99 2.64 2.73
N GLY A 13 2.26 1.96 3.61
CA GLY A 13 2.73 1.64 4.96
C GLY A 13 3.77 0.53 4.98
N MET A 14 3.66 -0.49 4.13
CA MET A 14 4.53 -1.67 4.19
C MET A 14 5.99 -1.39 3.78
N PRO A 15 6.28 -0.70 2.65
CA PRO A 15 7.67 -0.33 2.32
C PRO A 15 8.30 0.54 3.41
N LEU A 16 7.54 1.46 3.99
CA LEU A 16 8.01 2.29 5.10
C LEU A 16 8.34 1.44 6.34
N ALA A 17 7.43 0.54 6.73
CA ALA A 17 7.61 -0.33 7.89
C ALA A 17 8.86 -1.22 7.76
N LEU A 18 9.03 -1.85 6.60
CA LEU A 18 10.17 -2.71 6.31
C LEU A 18 11.48 -1.91 6.28
N GLY A 19 11.49 -0.74 5.64
CA GLY A 19 12.68 0.12 5.61
C GLY A 19 13.07 0.71 6.98
N LEU A 20 12.10 0.97 7.86
CA LEU A 20 12.37 1.37 9.24
C LEU A 20 12.88 0.19 10.08
N LEU A 21 12.31 -1.00 9.89
CA LEU A 21 12.77 -2.21 10.58
C LEU A 21 14.22 -2.53 10.20
N ASP A 22 14.58 -2.43 8.92
CA ASP A 22 15.96 -2.64 8.44
C ASP A 22 16.95 -1.60 9.02
N LYS A 23 16.47 -0.44 9.48
CA LYS A 23 17.26 0.58 10.18
C LYS A 23 17.34 0.37 11.71
N GLY A 24 16.72 -0.68 12.25
CA GLY A 24 16.78 -1.03 13.68
C GLY A 24 15.78 -0.27 14.57
N TYR A 25 14.71 0.28 14.00
CA TYR A 25 13.61 0.84 14.78
C TYR A 25 12.70 -0.27 15.33
N ASP A 26 12.01 0.03 16.44
CA ASP A 26 10.92 -0.81 16.94
C ASP A 26 9.63 -0.41 16.21
N VAL A 27 9.17 -1.25 15.28
CA VAL A 27 8.09 -0.89 14.36
C VAL A 27 6.84 -1.72 14.66
N THR A 28 5.72 -1.04 14.86
CA THR A 28 4.38 -1.63 14.91
C THR A 28 3.62 -1.28 13.65
N VAL A 29 3.03 -2.27 12.98
CA VAL A 29 2.06 -2.05 11.89
C VAL A 29 0.68 -2.46 12.39
N ALA A 30 -0.25 -1.51 12.46
CA ALA A 30 -1.65 -1.77 12.76
C ALA A 30 -2.44 -1.95 11.45
N THR A 31 -3.16 -3.07 11.33
CA THR A 31 -4.01 -3.36 10.17
C THR A 31 -5.21 -4.19 10.61
N ASN A 32 -6.34 -4.06 9.91
CA ASN A 32 -7.57 -4.76 10.29
C ASN A 32 -7.72 -6.16 9.69
N ARG A 33 -6.74 -6.63 8.92
CA ARG A 33 -6.81 -7.92 8.24
C ARG A 33 -5.51 -8.70 8.39
N LYS A 34 -5.63 -9.99 8.71
CA LYS A 34 -4.54 -10.96 8.72
C LYS A 34 -4.09 -11.27 7.28
N PRO A 35 -2.85 -11.74 7.08
CA PRO A 35 -2.37 -12.17 5.76
C PRO A 35 -3.33 -13.12 5.03
N ASP A 36 -3.85 -14.14 5.72
CA ASP A 36 -4.78 -15.12 5.12
C ASP A 36 -6.15 -14.51 4.76
N GLU A 37 -6.64 -13.56 5.55
CA GLU A 37 -7.89 -12.84 5.26
C GLU A 37 -7.72 -11.94 4.03
N VAL A 38 -6.53 -11.34 3.85
CA VAL A 38 -6.20 -10.59 2.65
C VAL A 38 -6.13 -11.50 1.43
N ARG A 39 -5.53 -12.69 1.53
CA ARG A 39 -5.48 -13.68 0.43
C ARG A 39 -6.86 -14.13 0.00
N ALA A 40 -7.72 -14.49 0.96
CA ALA A 40 -9.07 -14.99 0.72
C ALA A 40 -10.08 -13.87 0.41
N GLY A 41 -9.68 -12.61 0.58
CA GLY A 41 -10.55 -11.45 0.44
C GLY A 41 -10.94 -11.12 -0.99
N GLN A 42 -11.81 -10.12 -1.10
CA GLN A 42 -12.16 -9.52 -2.37
C GLN A 42 -11.00 -8.71 -2.95
N VAL A 43 -11.00 -8.53 -4.27
CA VAL A 43 -10.06 -7.64 -4.95
C VAL A 43 -10.19 -6.24 -4.34
N MET A 44 -9.10 -5.73 -3.78
CA MET A 44 -9.08 -4.45 -3.09
C MET A 44 -8.90 -3.27 -4.05
N SER A 45 -7.93 -3.38 -4.96
CA SER A 45 -7.60 -2.35 -5.94
C SER A 45 -6.82 -2.94 -7.11
N SER A 46 -7.09 -2.43 -8.30
CA SER A 46 -6.25 -2.66 -9.50
C SER A 46 -5.16 -1.60 -9.56
N GLN A 47 -4.09 -1.78 -8.76
CA GLN A 47 -2.96 -0.85 -8.77
C GLN A 47 -1.95 -1.21 -9.85
N CYS A 48 -1.52 -0.19 -10.59
CA CYS A 48 -0.35 -0.24 -11.45
C CYS A 48 0.75 0.61 -10.78
N ILE A 49 1.86 -0.02 -10.43
CA ILE A 49 2.99 0.61 -9.78
C ILE A 49 4.05 0.92 -10.84
N PHE A 50 4.37 2.20 -10.99
CA PHE A 50 5.35 2.69 -11.95
C PHE A 50 6.79 2.51 -11.45
N ASP A 51 7.74 2.53 -12.39
CA ASP A 51 9.17 2.27 -12.13
C ASP A 51 9.75 2.99 -10.90
N PRO A 52 9.50 4.29 -10.63
CA PRO A 52 10.06 4.93 -9.45
C PRO A 52 9.61 4.30 -8.13
N ALA A 53 8.36 3.84 -8.05
CA ALA A 53 7.85 3.15 -6.86
C ALA A 53 8.33 1.70 -6.80
N LEU A 54 8.45 1.01 -7.95
CA LEU A 54 9.09 -0.32 -8.00
C LEU A 54 10.55 -0.26 -7.59
N GLN A 55 11.26 0.84 -7.87
CA GLN A 55 12.65 1.00 -7.44
C GLN A 55 12.77 0.99 -5.92
N ILE A 56 11.83 1.59 -5.19
CA ILE A 56 11.79 1.53 -3.72
C ILE A 56 11.68 0.07 -3.25
N GLU A 57 10.85 -0.73 -3.91
CA GLU A 57 10.67 -2.15 -3.58
C GLU A 57 11.93 -2.96 -3.85
N ARG A 58 12.64 -2.66 -4.95
CA ARG A 58 13.94 -3.26 -5.28
C ARG A 58 15.00 -2.90 -4.26
N ASP A 59 15.11 -1.62 -3.89
CA ASP A 59 16.10 -1.13 -2.92
C ASP A 59 15.90 -1.74 -1.52
N LEU A 60 14.65 -2.04 -1.16
CA LEU A 60 14.28 -2.71 0.10
C LEU A 60 14.32 -4.26 0.01
N GLY A 61 14.61 -4.82 -1.16
CA GLY A 61 14.62 -6.28 -1.37
C GLY A 61 13.26 -6.94 -1.14
N ILE A 62 12.17 -6.26 -1.49
CA ILE A 62 10.78 -6.71 -1.30
C ILE A 62 10.01 -6.84 -2.63
N ASP A 63 10.69 -6.63 -3.76
CA ASP A 63 10.18 -6.90 -5.11
C ASP A 63 10.24 -8.41 -5.43
N GLU A 64 9.20 -9.15 -5.04
CA GLU A 64 9.11 -10.60 -5.31
C GLU A 64 8.59 -10.92 -6.72
N TRP A 65 8.00 -9.94 -7.41
CA TRP A 65 7.27 -10.16 -8.66
C TRP A 65 7.97 -9.58 -9.88
N GLY A 66 9.13 -8.93 -9.72
CA GLY A 66 9.99 -8.40 -10.79
C GLY A 66 10.04 -9.30 -12.03
N ASP A 67 10.31 -10.59 -11.84
CA ASP A 67 10.48 -11.57 -12.92
C ASP A 67 9.18 -12.34 -13.28
N ALA A 68 8.18 -12.33 -12.41
CA ALA A 68 6.96 -13.14 -12.56
C ALA A 68 5.76 -12.35 -13.09
N CYS A 69 5.69 -11.05 -12.82
CA CYS A 69 4.60 -10.19 -13.26
C CYS A 69 4.89 -9.65 -14.68
N PRO A 70 3.98 -9.86 -15.65
CA PRO A 70 4.14 -9.29 -16.98
C PRO A 70 4.26 -7.76 -16.92
N PRO A 71 5.21 -7.15 -17.64
CA PRO A 71 5.42 -5.71 -17.59
C PRO A 71 4.28 -4.97 -18.30
N VAL A 72 3.85 -3.87 -17.69
CA VAL A 72 3.04 -2.85 -18.35
C VAL A 72 4.02 -1.93 -19.10
N GLN A 73 4.04 -2.03 -20.42
CA GLN A 73 5.01 -1.34 -21.28
C GLN A 73 4.56 0.02 -21.81
N GLY A 74 3.29 0.36 -21.61
CA GLY A 74 2.67 1.55 -22.21
C GLY A 74 1.31 1.85 -21.61
N ILE A 75 0.78 3.03 -21.96
CA ILE A 75 -0.56 3.48 -21.58
C ILE A 75 -1.33 3.79 -22.85
N GLY A 76 -2.58 3.35 -22.89
CA GLY A 76 -3.56 3.76 -23.90
C GLY A 76 -4.69 4.55 -23.24
N PHE A 77 -5.21 5.55 -23.95
CA PHE A 77 -6.35 6.34 -23.52
C PHE A 77 -7.34 6.49 -24.67
N ALA A 78 -8.60 6.20 -24.39
CA ALA A 78 -9.67 6.31 -25.36
C ALA A 78 -10.90 6.99 -24.74
N VAL A 79 -11.51 7.91 -25.48
CA VAL A 79 -12.80 8.52 -25.13
C VAL A 79 -13.84 8.08 -26.16
N PRO A 80 -14.91 7.38 -25.76
CA PRO A 80 -15.94 6.94 -26.69
C PRO A 80 -16.71 8.13 -27.26
N HIS A 81 -17.16 8.00 -28.51
CA HIS A 81 -18.04 8.99 -29.10
C HIS A 81 -19.43 8.92 -28.45
N PRO A 82 -20.01 10.07 -28.01
CA PRO A 82 -21.27 10.05 -27.26
C PRO A 82 -22.46 9.55 -28.09
N GLU A 83 -22.43 9.76 -29.42
CA GLU A 83 -23.58 9.46 -30.31
C GLU A 83 -23.33 8.32 -31.31
N GLN A 84 -22.09 7.86 -31.47
CA GLN A 84 -21.72 6.89 -32.49
C GLN A 84 -21.13 5.66 -31.82
N ALA A 85 -21.95 4.62 -31.69
CA ALA A 85 -21.54 3.37 -31.06
C ALA A 85 -20.28 2.80 -31.73
N GLY A 86 -19.25 2.50 -30.94
CA GLY A 86 -17.96 1.96 -31.41
C GLY A 86 -16.96 2.99 -31.95
N ALA A 87 -17.36 4.25 -32.16
CA ALA A 87 -16.43 5.32 -32.53
C ALA A 87 -15.76 5.92 -31.28
N LYS A 88 -14.57 6.52 -31.48
CA LYS A 88 -13.80 7.21 -30.43
C LYS A 88 -13.51 8.64 -30.86
N VAL A 89 -13.62 9.59 -29.93
CA VAL A 89 -13.29 11.01 -30.14
C VAL A 89 -11.81 11.28 -29.84
N ILE A 90 -11.25 10.53 -28.89
CA ILE A 90 -9.82 10.52 -28.57
C ILE A 90 -9.37 9.07 -28.55
N ASP A 91 -8.25 8.76 -29.20
CA ASP A 91 -7.60 7.46 -29.15
C ASP A 91 -6.10 7.64 -29.34
N TRP A 92 -5.32 7.32 -28.31
CA TRP A 92 -3.87 7.31 -28.41
C TRP A 92 -3.27 6.26 -27.48
N ALA A 93 -2.05 5.84 -27.81
CA ALA A 93 -1.23 5.00 -26.96
C ALA A 93 0.23 5.47 -27.02
N ALA A 94 0.93 5.36 -25.90
CA ALA A 94 2.34 5.71 -25.80
C ALA A 94 3.09 4.67 -24.94
N PRO A 95 4.34 4.34 -25.29
CA PRO A 95 5.19 3.52 -24.43
C PRO A 95 5.55 4.28 -23.15
N LEU A 96 5.81 3.53 -22.08
CA LEU A 96 6.45 4.06 -20.88
C LEU A 96 7.97 4.00 -21.06
N ASP A 97 8.69 4.99 -20.52
CA ASP A 97 10.16 4.99 -20.53
C ASP A 97 10.74 3.76 -19.81
N ARG A 98 10.04 3.29 -18.79
CA ARG A 98 10.34 2.07 -18.03
C ARG A 98 9.07 1.32 -17.66
N PRO A 99 9.12 -0.02 -17.58
CA PRO A 99 7.94 -0.83 -17.35
C PRO A 99 7.35 -0.57 -15.96
N ALA A 100 6.03 -0.58 -15.90
CA ALA A 100 5.26 -0.64 -14.66
C ALA A 100 4.80 -2.09 -14.41
N GLN A 101 4.24 -2.36 -13.23
CA GLN A 101 3.70 -3.68 -12.88
C GLN A 101 2.33 -3.57 -12.20
N ALA A 102 1.48 -4.55 -12.47
CA ALA A 102 0.16 -4.68 -11.85
C ALA A 102 0.06 -6.04 -11.15
N VAL A 103 0.42 -6.07 -9.88
CA VAL A 103 0.33 -7.26 -9.03
C VAL A 103 -0.92 -7.15 -8.16
N ASP A 104 -1.75 -8.20 -8.16
CA ASP A 104 -2.91 -8.25 -7.26
C ASP A 104 -2.45 -8.12 -5.81
N GLN A 105 -3.02 -7.16 -5.09
CA GLN A 105 -2.68 -6.90 -3.70
C GLN A 105 -2.94 -8.11 -2.79
N ARG A 106 -3.84 -9.03 -3.16
CA ARG A 106 -4.08 -10.30 -2.44
C ARG A 106 -2.92 -11.29 -2.57
N LEU A 107 -2.03 -11.09 -3.54
CA LEU A 107 -0.76 -11.79 -3.64
C LEU A 107 0.33 -11.03 -2.90
N LYS A 108 0.37 -9.72 -3.08
CA LYS A 108 1.47 -8.86 -2.62
C LYS A 108 1.47 -8.56 -1.13
N MET A 109 0.36 -8.03 -0.62
CA MET A 109 0.28 -7.54 0.77
C MET A 109 0.47 -8.65 1.81
N PRO A 110 -0.12 -9.87 1.68
CA PRO A 110 0.08 -10.94 2.65
C PRO A 110 1.55 -11.31 2.82
N VAL A 111 2.30 -11.41 1.73
CA VAL A 111 3.73 -11.76 1.74
C VAL A 111 4.53 -10.68 2.46
N TRP A 112 4.24 -9.41 2.22
CA TRP A 112 4.90 -8.31 2.92
C TRP A 112 4.59 -8.29 4.42
N LEU A 113 3.33 -8.51 4.81
CA LEU A 113 2.91 -8.59 6.21
C LEU A 113 3.63 -9.74 6.94
N GLU A 114 3.71 -10.90 6.30
CA GLU A 114 4.42 -12.06 6.84
C GLU A 114 5.93 -11.82 6.95
N ARG A 115 6.55 -11.21 5.94
CA ARG A 115 7.97 -10.85 5.99
C ARG A 115 8.26 -9.86 7.11
N PHE A 116 7.41 -8.86 7.26
CA PHE A 116 7.54 -7.88 8.34
C PHE A 116 7.51 -8.57 9.72
N ALA A 117 6.52 -9.43 9.96
CA ALA A 117 6.43 -10.20 11.19
C ALA A 117 7.64 -11.16 11.38
N ALA A 118 8.06 -11.85 10.32
CA ALA A 118 9.21 -12.76 10.35
C ALA A 118 10.54 -12.05 10.62
N ARG A 119 10.66 -10.77 10.26
CA ARG A 119 11.82 -9.91 10.58
C ARG A 119 11.75 -9.29 11.97
N GLY A 120 10.75 -9.64 12.78
CA GLY A 120 10.60 -9.16 14.16
C GLY A 120 9.76 -7.88 14.30
N GLY A 121 9.10 -7.43 13.23
CA GLY A 121 8.14 -6.34 13.31
C GLY A 121 6.88 -6.75 14.08
N ASN A 122 6.29 -5.80 14.81
CA ASN A 122 5.08 -6.04 15.59
C ASN A 122 3.82 -5.84 14.71
N LEU A 123 3.21 -6.94 14.27
CA LEU A 123 1.98 -6.88 13.48
C LEU A 123 0.75 -6.89 14.41
N LEU A 124 0.10 -5.73 14.55
CA LEU A 124 -1.10 -5.54 15.36
C LEU A 124 -2.35 -5.67 14.48
N ILE A 125 -3.13 -6.74 14.69
CA ILE A 125 -4.39 -6.95 13.98
C ILE A 125 -5.53 -6.26 14.73
N GLN A 126 -5.90 -5.06 14.29
CA GLN A 126 -6.87 -4.20 14.95
C GLN A 126 -7.43 -3.14 13.99
N ASP A 127 -8.73 -2.85 14.10
CA ASP A 127 -9.33 -1.65 13.52
C ASP A 127 -8.92 -0.42 14.33
N VAL A 128 -8.34 0.58 13.66
CA VAL A 128 -7.80 1.78 14.31
C VAL A 128 -8.76 2.95 14.08
N GLY A 129 -9.53 3.28 15.13
CA GLY A 129 -10.28 4.52 15.25
C GLY A 129 -9.49 5.59 16.00
N VAL A 130 -10.19 6.66 16.43
CA VAL A 130 -9.58 7.79 17.16
C VAL A 130 -8.97 7.33 18.49
N ALA A 131 -9.68 6.52 19.26
CA ALA A 131 -9.21 6.06 20.56
C ALA A 131 -7.95 5.18 20.45
N GLU A 132 -7.91 4.30 19.45
CA GLU A 132 -6.75 3.46 19.18
C GLU A 132 -5.56 4.29 18.70
N LEU A 133 -5.80 5.32 17.89
CA LEU A 133 -4.76 6.24 17.45
C LEU A 133 -4.17 7.02 18.63
N GLU A 134 -4.99 7.50 19.57
CA GLU A 134 -4.53 8.14 20.80
C GLU A 134 -3.70 7.19 21.67
N ALA A 135 -4.12 5.93 21.80
CA ALA A 135 -3.36 4.92 22.54
C ALA A 135 -2.00 4.61 21.86
N LEU A 136 -1.96 4.55 20.53
CA LEU A 136 -0.72 4.41 19.78
C LEU A 136 0.20 5.62 19.98
N ALA A 137 -0.35 6.84 19.98
CA ALA A 137 0.41 8.08 20.19
C ALA A 137 0.99 8.19 21.60
N GLN A 138 0.31 7.64 22.62
CA GLN A 138 0.86 7.58 23.99
C GLN A 138 1.95 6.52 24.15
N SER A 139 1.93 5.47 23.33
CA SER A 139 2.82 4.31 23.45
C SER A 139 3.98 4.31 22.46
N HIS A 140 3.99 5.19 21.45
CA HIS A 140 5.04 5.27 20.42
C HIS A 140 5.58 6.69 20.32
N ASP A 141 6.83 6.83 19.89
CA ASP A 141 7.48 8.13 19.73
C ASP A 141 7.00 8.85 18.45
N LEU A 142 6.47 8.08 17.49
CA LEU A 142 5.89 8.57 16.23
C LEU A 142 4.76 7.64 15.78
N VAL A 143 3.65 8.23 15.34
CA VAL A 143 2.54 7.50 14.69
C VAL A 143 2.34 8.06 13.29
N ILE A 144 2.27 7.17 12.31
CA ILE A 144 2.09 7.50 10.90
C ILE A 144 0.79 6.86 10.41
N LEU A 145 -0.16 7.70 9.98
CA LEU A 145 -1.38 7.23 9.34
C LEU A 145 -1.09 7.00 7.85
N ALA A 146 -1.06 5.73 7.44
CA ALA A 146 -0.82 5.27 6.06
C ALA A 146 -2.00 4.44 5.51
N ALA A 147 -3.16 4.48 6.17
CA ALA A 147 -4.38 3.87 5.70
C ALA A 147 -4.99 4.73 4.58
N GLY A 148 -5.29 4.12 3.42
CA GLY A 148 -6.08 4.77 2.38
C GLY A 148 -7.54 4.98 2.83
N GLN A 149 -8.37 5.61 1.99
CA GLN A 149 -9.79 5.82 2.30
C GLN A 149 -10.56 4.48 2.45
N ALA A 150 -10.56 3.92 3.65
CA ALA A 150 -11.70 3.17 4.15
C ALA A 150 -12.74 4.19 4.64
N ARG A 151 -14.03 3.92 4.43
CA ARG A 151 -15.15 4.83 4.75
C ARG A 151 -15.23 5.21 6.24
N GLU A 152 -14.48 4.52 7.09
CA GLU A 152 -14.37 4.72 8.54
C GLU A 152 -13.31 5.75 8.97
N HIS A 153 -12.43 6.20 8.05
CA HIS A 153 -11.38 7.19 8.37
C HIS A 153 -11.79 8.65 8.16
N HIS A 154 -13.07 8.92 7.86
CA HIS A 154 -13.55 10.28 7.66
C HIS A 154 -13.38 11.15 8.94
N ASP A 155 -13.49 10.52 10.12
CA ASP A 155 -13.25 11.21 11.40
C ASP A 155 -11.76 11.34 11.77
N VAL A 156 -10.92 10.39 11.33
CA VAL A 156 -9.49 10.36 11.67
C VAL A 156 -8.68 11.35 10.82
N ALA A 157 -8.94 11.41 9.51
CA ALA A 157 -8.32 12.41 8.64
C ALA A 157 -8.72 13.84 9.06
N GLY A 158 -9.99 14.06 9.43
CA GLY A 158 -10.47 15.36 9.91
C GLY A 158 -9.94 15.77 11.29
N ALA A 159 -9.48 14.83 12.12
CA ALA A 159 -8.88 15.14 13.42
C ALA A 159 -7.40 15.57 13.31
N ALA A 160 -6.65 14.97 12.38
CA ALA A 160 -5.25 15.32 12.12
C ALA A 160 -5.08 16.73 11.53
N GLU A 161 -6.09 17.23 10.80
CA GLU A 161 -6.09 18.60 10.24
C GLU A 161 -6.45 19.70 11.27
N ARG A 162 -6.82 19.32 12.51
CA ARG A 162 -7.25 20.25 13.57
C ARG A 162 -6.24 20.43 14.71
N GLN A 163 -4.96 20.17 14.46
CA GLN A 163 -3.84 20.49 15.36
C GLN A 163 -2.84 21.40 14.65
#